data_AF-A0A8C0XR56-F1
#
_entry.id   AF-A0A8C0XR56-F1
#
_cell.length_a   1.000
_cell.length_b   1.000
_cell.length_c   1.000
_cell.angle_alpha   90.00
_cell.angle_beta   90.00
_cell.angle_gamma   90.00
#
_symmetry.space_group_name_H-M   'P 1'
#
loop_
_entity.id
_entity.type
_entity.pdbx_description
1 polymer ?
#
loop_
_entity_poly.entity_id
_entity_poly.type
_entity_poly.pdbx_seq_one_letter_code
_entity_poly.pdbx_strand_id
1 'polypeptide(L)'
;MKTPGEVLREGELEKRSDSLFQLWKKKRGVLTPDRLRLFPAGPGARPKELRFHSILKVDCVEHTGKYVYFTIVTTDRKEIDFRCAGESCWNAAITLALIDFQNRRALEDFRSRQERAAPTAQPEARAARAITAPSEVSVPRRPGPFPSFLPS
;
A
#
# COMPACT_ATOMS: atom_id res chain seq x y z
N MET A 1 -11.70 -10.52 -1.14
CA MET A 1 -11.35 -9.15 -0.69
C MET A 1 -12.23 -8.84 0.51
N LYS A 2 -11.67 -8.40 1.63
CA LYS A 2 -12.45 -8.04 2.81
C LYS A 2 -13.18 -6.73 2.57
N THR A 3 -14.48 -6.66 2.90
CA THR A 3 -15.27 -5.45 2.64
C THR A 3 -15.08 -4.43 3.78
N PRO A 4 -15.15 -3.11 3.53
CA PRO A 4 -14.96 -2.09 4.58
C PRO A 4 -15.95 -2.16 5.76
N GLY A 5 -17.08 -2.86 5.59
CA GLY A 5 -18.09 -3.08 6.63
C GLY A 5 -17.98 -4.44 7.34
N GLU A 6 -17.08 -5.32 6.91
CA GLU A 6 -16.88 -6.64 7.50
C GLU A 6 -16.37 -6.49 8.93
N VAL A 7 -17.01 -7.17 9.88
CA VAL A 7 -16.58 -7.20 11.27
C VAL A 7 -15.55 -8.32 11.43
N LEU A 8 -14.29 -7.95 11.65
CA LEU A 8 -13.18 -8.87 11.88
C LEU A 8 -13.17 -9.42 13.30
N ARG A 9 -13.58 -8.59 14.27
CA ARG A 9 -13.69 -8.96 15.67
C ARG A 9 -14.66 -8.02 16.39
N GLU A 10 -15.43 -8.58 17.30
CA GLU A 10 -16.30 -7.83 18.21
C GLU A 10 -16.23 -8.45 19.60
N GLY A 11 -16.33 -7.61 20.64
CA GLY A 11 -16.31 -8.08 22.03
C GLY A 11 -15.89 -7.02 23.03
N GLU A 12 -15.54 -7.43 24.24
CA GLU A 12 -15.10 -6.53 25.30
C GLU A 12 -13.60 -6.22 25.20
N LEU A 13 -13.24 -4.94 25.34
CA LEU A 13 -11.88 -4.44 25.43
C LEU A 13 -11.83 -3.31 26.45
N GLU A 14 -10.78 -3.23 27.27
CA GLU A 14 -10.63 -2.16 28.24
C GLU A 14 -9.64 -1.11 27.76
N LYS A 15 -10.06 0.17 27.80
CA LYS A 15 -9.20 1.32 27.47
C LYS A 15 -8.82 2.05 28.75
N ARG A 16 -7.54 2.37 28.92
CA ARG A 16 -7.09 3.23 30.02
C ARG A 16 -7.62 4.64 29.82
N SER A 17 -8.09 5.26 30.90
CA SER A 17 -8.52 6.66 30.88
C SER A 17 -7.34 7.60 31.03
N ASP A 18 -7.41 8.72 30.33
CA ASP A 18 -6.41 9.80 30.39
C ASP A 18 -6.66 10.70 31.64
N SER A 19 -7.50 10.27 32.59
CA SER A 19 -7.86 11.02 33.81
C SER A 19 -6.92 10.69 34.97
N LEU A 20 -6.93 11.53 36.02
CA LEU A 20 -6.09 11.43 37.23
C LEU A 20 -6.02 10.03 37.84
N PHE A 21 -7.13 9.28 37.84
CA PHE A 21 -7.21 7.94 38.43
C PHE A 21 -6.75 6.80 37.51
N GLN A 22 -6.38 7.09 36.26
CA GLN A 22 -5.84 6.13 35.28
C GLN A 22 -6.59 4.78 35.19
N LEU A 23 -7.92 4.82 35.31
CA LEU A 23 -8.78 3.64 35.37
C LEU A 23 -8.93 2.95 34.02
N TRP A 24 -9.05 1.63 34.06
CA TRP A 24 -9.44 0.80 32.92
C TRP A 24 -10.96 0.81 32.75
N LYS A 25 -11.42 1.25 31.57
CA LYS A 25 -12.85 1.33 31.26
C LYS A 25 -13.21 0.29 30.21
N LYS A 26 -14.12 -0.62 30.56
CA LYS A 26 -14.73 -1.58 29.62
C LYS A 26 -15.42 -0.84 28.46
N LYS A 27 -15.18 -1.34 27.26
CA LYS A 27 -15.77 -0.89 26.00
C LYS A 27 -16.19 -2.13 25.21
N ARG A 28 -17.28 -2.00 24.46
CA ARG A 28 -17.54 -2.91 23.36
C ARG A 28 -16.72 -2.45 22.16
N GLY A 29 -15.73 -3.24 21.77
CA GLY A 29 -14.89 -3.02 20.60
C GLY A 29 -15.51 -3.64 19.37
N VAL A 30 -15.43 -2.96 18.22
CA VAL A 30 -15.74 -3.50 16.90
C VAL A 30 -14.57 -3.18 15.97
N LEU A 31 -13.91 -4.21 15.47
CA LEU A 31 -12.79 -4.13 14.55
C LEU A 31 -13.26 -4.42 13.14
N THR A 32 -12.97 -3.51 12.22
CA THR A 32 -13.17 -3.69 10.78
C THR A 32 -11.80 -3.59 10.08
N PRO A 33 -11.70 -3.89 8.77
CA PRO A 33 -10.43 -3.82 8.04
C PRO A 33 -9.77 -2.43 7.97
N ASP A 34 -10.45 -1.39 8.42
CA ASP A 34 -10.04 0.01 8.28
C ASP A 34 -10.08 0.81 9.58
N ARG A 35 -10.70 0.30 10.66
CA ARG A 35 -10.86 1.02 11.93
C ARG A 35 -11.17 0.09 13.11
N LEU A 36 -10.88 0.60 14.29
CA LEU A 36 -11.38 0.11 15.58
C LEU A 36 -12.39 1.11 16.14
N ARG A 37 -13.61 0.64 16.44
CA ARG A 37 -14.65 1.43 17.12
C ARG A 37 -14.82 0.96 18.56
N LEU A 38 -14.90 1.91 19.48
CA LEU A 38 -15.06 1.69 20.91
C LEU A 38 -16.37 2.31 21.37
N PHE A 39 -17.31 1.45 21.71
CA PHE A 39 -18.62 1.86 22.21
C PHE A 39 -18.55 2.00 23.74
N PRO A 40 -18.94 3.15 24.30
CA PRO A 40 -19.10 3.32 25.74
C PRO A 40 -20.24 2.43 26.26
N ALA A 41 -20.17 2.03 27.53
CA ALA A 41 -21.21 1.23 28.17
C ALA A 41 -22.50 2.01 28.52
N GLY A 42 -22.49 3.35 28.40
CA GLY A 42 -23.62 4.22 28.78
C GLY A 42 -24.47 4.66 27.58
N PRO A 43 -25.79 4.83 27.76
CA PRO A 43 -26.69 5.29 26.71
C PRO A 43 -26.36 6.73 26.28
N GLY A 44 -26.44 7.00 24.96
CA GLY A 44 -26.29 8.35 24.37
C GLY A 44 -24.85 8.81 24.11
N ALA A 45 -23.82 8.08 24.55
CA ALA A 45 -22.44 8.47 24.32
C ALA A 45 -21.95 8.00 22.93
N ARG A 46 -21.36 8.93 22.16
CA ARG A 46 -20.87 8.63 20.80
C ARG A 46 -19.73 7.60 20.83
N PRO A 47 -19.71 6.63 19.89
CA PRO A 47 -18.59 5.71 19.74
C PRO A 47 -17.31 6.47 19.41
N LYS A 48 -16.19 6.06 20.01
CA LYS A 48 -14.87 6.58 19.65
C LYS A 48 -14.27 5.72 18.55
N GLU A 49 -13.77 6.35 17.50
CA GLU A 49 -13.22 5.67 16.33
C GLU A 49 -11.71 5.92 16.23
N LEU A 50 -10.94 4.85 16.00
CA LEU A 50 -9.53 4.87 15.67
C LEU A 50 -9.37 4.29 14.28
N ARG A 51 -9.09 5.14 13.29
CA ARG A 51 -8.91 4.71 11.90
C ARG A 51 -7.49 4.24 11.68
N PHE A 52 -7.31 3.20 10.88
CA PHE A 52 -5.98 2.61 10.67
C PHE A 52 -5.01 3.57 9.96
N HIS A 53 -5.51 4.49 9.14
CA HIS A 53 -4.67 5.54 8.56
C HIS A 53 -4.07 6.51 9.62
N SER A 54 -4.64 6.54 10.83
CA SER A 54 -4.17 7.35 11.95
C SER A 54 -3.40 6.54 13.00
N ILE A 55 -3.24 5.23 12.78
CA ILE A 55 -2.47 4.36 13.68
C ILE A 55 -1.08 4.18 13.09
N LEU A 56 -0.07 4.47 13.90
CA LEU A 56 1.33 4.25 13.55
C LEU A 56 1.72 2.79 13.82
N LYS A 57 1.45 2.30 15.04
CA LYS A 57 1.80 0.94 15.46
C LYS A 57 0.97 0.47 16.65
N VAL A 58 1.03 -0.84 16.90
CA VAL A 58 0.50 -1.49 18.10
C VAL A 58 1.68 -2.17 18.80
N ASP A 59 1.98 -1.74 20.02
CA ASP A 59 3.05 -2.30 20.83
C ASP A 59 2.46 -3.28 21.85
N CYS A 60 2.89 -4.53 21.84
CA CYS A 60 2.58 -5.48 22.91
C CYS A 60 3.53 -5.21 24.08
N VAL A 61 2.99 -4.86 25.25
CA VAL A 61 3.80 -4.43 26.39
C VAL A 61 4.08 -5.60 27.32
N GLU A 62 3.04 -6.28 27.76
CA GLU A 62 3.16 -7.35 28.75
C GLU A 62 2.00 -8.34 28.65
N HIS A 63 2.27 -9.58 29.06
CA HIS A 63 1.28 -10.61 29.26
C HIS A 63 1.34 -11.03 30.73
N THR A 64 0.44 -10.48 31.54
CA THR A 64 0.50 -10.61 33.02
C THR A 64 -0.81 -11.17 33.55
N GLY A 65 -0.72 -12.34 34.19
CA GLY A 65 -1.89 -13.06 34.70
C GLY A 65 -2.88 -13.39 33.58
N LYS A 66 -4.13 -12.93 33.72
CA LYS A 66 -5.18 -13.14 32.72
C LYS A 66 -5.26 -12.05 31.65
N TYR A 67 -4.42 -11.02 31.72
CA TYR A 67 -4.53 -9.86 30.83
C TYR A 67 -3.30 -9.69 29.93
N VAL A 68 -3.59 -9.31 28.69
CA VAL A 68 -2.61 -8.76 27.74
C VAL A 68 -2.76 -7.26 27.73
N TYR A 69 -1.64 -6.56 27.91
CA TYR A 69 -1.57 -5.11 27.84
C TYR A 69 -0.85 -4.69 26.57
N PHE A 70 -1.42 -3.71 25.88
CA PHE A 70 -0.87 -3.22 24.62
C PHE A 70 -1.21 -1.74 24.44
N THR A 71 -0.37 -1.05 23.68
CA THR A 71 -0.51 0.38 23.43
C THR A 71 -0.67 0.61 21.93
N ILE A 72 -1.68 1.39 21.55
CA ILE A 72 -1.82 1.89 20.19
C ILE A 72 -1.18 3.27 20.13
N VAL A 73 -0.14 3.40 19.30
CA VAL A 73 0.50 4.68 19.01
C VAL A 73 -0.12 5.22 17.73
N THR A 74 -0.58 6.46 17.79
CA THR A 74 -1.22 7.15 16.67
C THR A 74 -0.22 8.07 15.96
N THR A 75 -0.54 8.50 14.73
CA THR A 75 0.36 9.29 13.89
C THR A 75 0.68 10.68 14.46
N ASP A 76 -0.20 11.20 15.33
CA ASP A 76 0.01 12.41 16.13
C ASP A 76 0.82 12.14 17.41
N ARG A 77 1.44 10.95 17.52
CA ARG A 77 2.23 10.47 18.65
C ARG A 77 1.43 10.33 19.95
N LYS A 78 0.10 10.27 19.88
CA LYS A 78 -0.69 9.92 21.06
C LYS A 78 -0.63 8.42 21.31
N GLU A 79 -0.36 8.07 22.57
CA GLU A 79 -0.38 6.70 23.07
C GLU A 79 -1.71 6.40 23.74
N ILE A 80 -2.26 5.23 23.44
CA ILE A 80 -3.55 4.79 23.99
C ILE A 80 -3.38 3.37 24.51
N ASP A 81 -3.39 3.25 25.84
CA ASP A 81 -3.26 1.96 26.50
C ASP A 81 -4.58 1.18 26.50
N PHE A 82 -4.45 -0.09 26.19
CA PHE A 82 -5.51 -1.08 26.22
C PHE A 82 -5.09 -2.31 27.01
N ARG A 83 -6.07 -3.00 27.57
CA ARG A 83 -5.89 -4.37 28.05
C ARG A 83 -7.10 -5.23 27.72
N CYS A 84 -6.85 -6.51 27.57
CA CYS A 84 -7.85 -7.51 27.25
C CYS A 84 -7.54 -8.85 27.90
N ALA A 85 -8.53 -9.72 28.02
CA ALA A 85 -8.29 -11.09 28.47
C ALA A 85 -7.37 -11.82 27.48
N GLY A 86 -6.43 -12.65 27.95
CA GLY A 86 -5.42 -13.28 27.10
C GLY A 86 -6.01 -14.09 25.94
N GLU A 87 -7.10 -14.80 26.20
CA GLU A 87 -7.85 -15.60 25.22
C GLU A 87 -8.60 -14.77 24.17
N SER A 88 -8.79 -13.47 24.41
CA SER A 88 -9.57 -12.60 23.51
C SER A 88 -8.79 -12.13 22.28
N CYS A 89 -7.45 -12.27 22.29
CA CYS A 89 -6.55 -12.00 21.16
C CYS A 89 -6.74 -10.64 20.48
N TRP A 90 -7.18 -9.61 21.23
CA TRP A 90 -7.45 -8.28 20.65
C TRP A 90 -6.20 -7.64 20.05
N ASN A 91 -5.08 -7.68 20.76
CA ASN A 91 -3.80 -7.15 20.26
C ASN A 91 -3.43 -7.79 18.91
N ALA A 92 -3.47 -9.12 18.82
CA ALA A 92 -3.14 -9.85 17.60
C ALA A 92 -4.10 -9.52 16.45
N ALA A 93 -5.42 -9.47 16.74
CA ALA A 93 -6.42 -9.14 15.74
C ALA A 93 -6.23 -7.72 15.18
N ILE A 94 -5.96 -6.73 16.03
CA ILE A 94 -5.71 -5.34 15.61
C ILE A 94 -4.41 -5.27 14.79
N THR A 95 -3.33 -5.91 15.25
CA THR A 95 -2.05 -5.95 14.53
C THR A 95 -2.21 -6.54 13.13
N LEU A 96 -2.87 -7.70 13.00
CA LEU A 96 -3.09 -8.34 11.70
C LEU A 96 -3.94 -7.48 10.77
N ALA A 97 -4.98 -6.83 11.31
CA ALA A 97 -5.84 -5.94 10.53
C ALA A 97 -5.08 -4.68 10.06
N LEU A 98 -4.21 -4.13 10.91
CA LEU A 98 -3.37 -2.98 10.57
C LEU A 98 -2.36 -3.33 9.47
N ILE A 99 -1.69 -4.48 9.58
CA ILE A 99 -0.74 -4.96 8.57
C ILE A 99 -1.46 -5.18 7.23
N ASP A 100 -2.62 -5.84 7.23
CA ASP A 100 -3.42 -6.04 6.01
C ASP A 100 -3.78 -4.70 5.34
N PHE A 101 -4.22 -3.72 6.13
CA PHE A 101 -4.53 -2.39 5.63
C PHE A 101 -3.32 -1.69 5.01
N GLN A 102 -2.15 -1.75 5.66
CA GLN A 102 -0.91 -1.17 5.14
C GLN A 102 -0.47 -1.86 3.84
N ASN A 103 -0.58 -3.19 3.77
CA ASN A 103 -0.24 -3.96 2.58
C ASN A 103 -1.15 -3.61 1.40
N ARG A 104 -2.46 -3.48 1.63
CA ARG A 104 -3.41 -3.06 0.58
C ARG A 104 -3.08 -1.68 0.04
N ARG A 105 -2.80 -0.71 0.91
CA ARG A 105 -2.39 0.64 0.50
C ARG A 105 -1.08 0.63 -0.27
N ALA A 106 -0.09 -0.12 0.17
CA ALA A 106 1.19 -0.22 -0.53
C ALA A 106 1.03 -0.79 -1.96
N LEU A 107 0.17 -1.80 -2.13
CA LEU A 107 -0.15 -2.37 -3.44
C LEU A 107 -0.90 -1.39 -4.35
N GLU A 108 -1.89 -0.66 -3.79
CA GLU A 108 -2.64 0.37 -4.52
C GLU A 108 -1.72 1.52 -4.96
N ASP A 109 -0.84 1.99 -4.09
CA ASP A 109 0.14 3.03 -4.39
C ASP A 109 1.14 2.56 -5.47
N PHE A 110 1.57 1.30 -5.40
CA PHE A 110 2.46 0.71 -6.39
C PHE A 110 1.79 0.59 -7.77
N ARG A 111 0.54 0.11 -7.84
CA ARG A 111 -0.23 0.02 -9.09
C ARG A 111 -0.46 1.40 -9.70
N SER A 112 -0.88 2.37 -8.88
CA SER A 112 -1.10 3.76 -9.32
C SER A 112 0.15 4.40 -9.91
N ARG A 113 1.35 4.06 -9.39
CA ARG A 113 2.63 4.54 -9.93
C ARG A 113 2.98 3.87 -11.26
N GLN A 114 2.73 2.56 -11.41
CA GLN A 114 2.94 1.86 -12.68
C GLN A 114 2.04 2.39 -13.80
N GLU A 115 0.76 2.63 -13.49
CA GLU A 115 -0.20 3.20 -14.46
C GLU A 115 0.21 4.61 -14.92
N ARG A 116 0.76 5.43 -14.01
CA ARG A 116 1.30 6.76 -14.36
C ARG A 116 2.62 6.72 -15.12
N ALA A 117 3.40 5.65 -14.97
CA ALA A 117 4.70 5.48 -15.64
C ALA A 117 4.59 4.76 -16.98
N ALA A 118 3.43 4.19 -17.32
CA ALA A 118 3.17 3.62 -18.64
C ALA A 118 3.25 4.73 -19.70
N PRO A 119 4.16 4.65 -20.68
CA PRO A 119 4.20 5.63 -21.76
C PRO A 119 2.91 5.51 -22.57
N THR A 120 2.24 6.64 -22.85
CA THR A 120 1.39 6.75 -24.04
C THR A 120 2.23 6.29 -25.22
N ALA A 121 1.98 5.07 -25.70
CA ALA A 121 2.54 4.58 -26.94
C ALA A 121 2.04 5.51 -28.05
N GLN A 122 2.86 6.50 -28.41
CA GLN A 122 2.73 7.18 -29.67
C GLN A 122 2.81 6.09 -30.74
N PRO A 123 1.88 6.01 -31.70
CA PRO A 123 2.06 5.16 -32.86
C PRO A 123 3.23 5.75 -33.64
N GLU A 124 4.42 5.17 -33.45
CA GLU A 124 5.55 5.44 -34.32
C GLU A 124 5.12 5.16 -35.76
N ALA A 125 5.24 6.18 -36.59
CA ALA A 125 5.11 6.14 -38.03
C ALA A 125 6.08 5.13 -38.65
N ARG A 126 5.73 3.84 -38.56
CA ARG A 126 6.33 2.73 -39.31
C ARG A 126 5.60 2.57 -40.63
N ALA A 127 5.60 3.59 -41.49
CA ALA A 127 5.15 3.45 -42.87
C ALA A 127 5.58 4.65 -43.75
N ALA A 128 6.88 4.92 -43.88
CA ALA A 128 7.41 5.69 -45.02
C ALA A 128 8.94 5.59 -45.11
N ARG A 129 9.47 4.39 -45.30
CA ARG A 129 10.75 4.24 -46.02
C ARG A 129 10.41 3.71 -47.41
N ALA A 130 9.84 4.61 -48.23
CA ALA A 130 9.77 4.42 -49.65
C ALA A 130 11.19 4.40 -50.19
N ILE A 131 11.49 3.36 -50.95
CA ILE A 131 12.73 3.12 -51.65
C ILE A 131 12.90 4.22 -52.70
N THR A 132 13.81 5.16 -52.47
CA THR A 132 14.25 6.09 -53.52
C THR A 132 15.51 5.49 -54.15
N ALA A 133 15.37 4.97 -55.37
CA ALA A 133 16.49 4.56 -56.20
C ALA A 133 17.39 5.77 -56.53
N PRO A 134 18.72 5.67 -56.47
CA PRO A 134 19.58 6.70 -57.02
C PRO A 134 19.71 6.56 -58.53
N SER A 135 19.37 7.64 -59.24
CA SER A 135 19.54 7.83 -60.67
C SER A 135 21.00 7.73 -61.11
N GLU A 136 21.20 7.23 -62.33
CA GLU A 136 22.48 7.01 -63.01
C GLU A 136 23.48 8.17 -62.90
N VAL A 137 24.70 7.86 -62.43
CA VAL A 137 25.86 8.73 -62.56
C VAL A 137 26.56 8.40 -63.88
N SER A 138 26.49 9.32 -64.84
CA SER A 138 27.24 9.26 -66.09
C SER A 138 28.74 9.40 -65.83
N VAL A 139 29.52 8.38 -66.21
CA VAL A 139 30.99 8.36 -66.10
C VAL A 139 31.62 9.01 -67.34
N PRO A 140 32.50 10.02 -67.23
CA PRO A 140 33.26 10.50 -68.38
C PRO A 140 34.40 9.52 -68.69
N ARG A 141 34.39 8.98 -69.93
CA ARG A 141 35.44 8.12 -70.48
C ARG A 141 36.77 8.89 -70.59
N ARG A 142 37.85 8.35 -70.02
CA ARG A 142 39.23 8.71 -70.39
C ARG A 142 39.80 7.70 -71.38
N PRO A 143 40.69 8.11 -72.30
CA PRO A 143 41.23 7.25 -73.35
C PRO A 143 42.27 6.28 -72.78
N GLY A 144 42.16 5.00 -73.14
CA GLY A 144 43.13 3.98 -72.75
C GLY A 144 44.40 4.02 -73.61
N PRO A 145 45.56 3.60 -73.07
CA PRO A 145 46.70 3.21 -73.88
C PRO A 145 46.60 1.71 -74.24
N PHE A 146 46.89 1.41 -75.50
CA PHE A 146 47.06 0.07 -76.06
C PHE A 146 48.15 -0.71 -75.31
N PRO A 147 48.04 -2.05 -75.30
CA PRO A 147 49.14 -2.82 -75.88
C PRO A 147 48.66 -3.85 -76.89
N SER A 148 49.37 -3.83 -78.00
CA SER A 148 49.44 -4.78 -79.10
C SER A 148 49.92 -6.15 -78.66
N PHE A 149 49.26 -7.23 -79.12
CA PHE A 149 49.91 -8.47 -79.54
C PHE A 149 49.02 -9.21 -80.56
N LEU A 150 49.59 -9.49 -81.74
CA LEU A 150 49.06 -10.38 -82.78
C LEU A 150 49.67 -11.79 -82.64
N PRO A 151 49.04 -12.84 -83.20
CA PRO A 151 49.34 -14.23 -82.87
C PRO A 151 50.32 -14.89 -83.84
N SER A 152 51.14 -15.82 -83.32
CA SER A 152 51.33 -17.21 -83.79
C SER A 152 52.37 -17.89 -82.89
#